data_AF-A0A6G7ZGB3-F1
#
_entry.id   AF-A0A6G7ZGB3-F1
#
_cell.length_a   1.000
_cell.length_b   1.000
_cell.length_c   1.000
_cell.angle_alpha   90.00
_cell.angle_beta   90.00
_cell.angle_gamma   90.00
#
_symmetry.space_group_name_H-M   'P 1'
#
loop_
_entity.id
_entity.type
_entity.pdbx_description
1 polymer ?
#
loop_
_entity_poly.entity_id
_entity_poly.type
_entity_poly.pdbx_seq_one_letter_code
_entity_poly.pdbx_strand_id
1 'polypeptide(L)'
;MSLLALLLLTADPIDGFMREVSSELNDYNLSDDKDEQRLVFGRSEAEFRNAKIYIAERHGKRWSLPRPISFSDPRYSDSDPWLTPDGKTLFFISDRPAPGRAEERKDYDIWRSQLIKGKWSTPVRLDSNVNSSG
;
A
#
# COMPACT_ATOMS: atom_id res chain seq x y z
N MET A 1 49.33 12.43 22.47
CA MET A 1 47.97 12.37 23.03
C MET A 1 47.06 13.17 22.11
N SER A 2 46.25 12.52 21.28
CA SER A 2 45.18 13.18 20.54
C SER A 2 43.92 12.35 20.67
N LEU A 3 42.87 13.02 21.14
CA LEU A 3 41.59 12.48 21.52
C LEU A 3 40.69 12.51 20.28
N LEU A 4 40.57 11.40 19.56
CA LEU A 4 39.47 11.21 18.61
C LEU A 4 38.51 10.20 19.23
N ALA A 5 37.49 10.74 19.89
CA ALA A 5 36.38 9.96 20.41
C ALA A 5 35.66 9.29 19.24
N LEU A 6 35.74 7.97 19.20
CA LEU A 6 34.98 7.10 18.33
C LEU A 6 33.50 7.21 18.76
N LEU A 7 32.76 8.14 18.14
CA LEU A 7 31.31 8.16 18.25
C LEU A 7 30.79 6.94 17.48
N LEU A 8 30.57 5.83 18.19
CA LEU A 8 29.67 4.79 17.73
C LEU A 8 28.26 5.41 17.70
N LEU A 9 27.93 6.05 16.57
CA LEU A 9 26.55 6.21 16.16
C LEU A 9 26.00 4.78 16.04
N THR A 10 25.28 4.33 17.06
CA THR A 10 24.25 3.32 16.84
C THR A 10 23.33 3.98 15.83
N ALA A 11 23.41 3.58 14.56
CA ALA A 11 22.47 4.04 13.55
C ALA A 11 21.07 3.90 14.17
N ASP A 12 20.30 4.98 14.17
CA ASP A 12 18.93 4.91 14.65
C ASP A 12 18.25 3.76 13.89
N PRO A 13 17.47 2.88 14.53
CA PRO A 13 16.78 1.79 13.84
C PRO A 13 15.94 2.26 12.64
N ILE A 14 15.62 3.56 12.62
CA ILE A 14 14.91 4.29 11.56
C ILE A 14 15.76 4.43 10.27
N ASP A 15 17.08 4.57 10.36
CA ASP A 15 17.96 4.76 9.18
C ASP A 15 18.09 3.49 8.33
N GLY A 16 18.03 2.31 8.96
CA GLY A 16 17.94 1.04 8.25
C GLY A 16 16.53 0.79 7.69
N PHE A 17 15.51 1.17 8.45
CA PHE A 17 14.09 1.01 8.13
C PHE A 17 13.66 1.72 6.84
N MET A 18 14.11 2.96 6.62
CA MET A 18 13.68 3.76 5.45
C MET A 18 14.31 3.28 4.12
N ARG A 19 15.47 2.63 4.16
CA ARG A 19 16.13 2.10 2.95
C ARG A 19 15.50 0.82 2.41
N GLU A 20 14.86 0.02 3.27
CA GLU A 20 14.29 -1.28 2.87
C GLU A 20 12.86 -1.17 2.35
N VAL A 21 12.11 -0.14 2.79
CA VAL A 21 10.70 0.05 2.44
C VAL A 21 10.52 1.07 1.32
N SER A 22 11.24 2.20 1.37
CA SER A 22 11.15 3.25 0.35
C SER A 22 11.87 2.86 -0.94
N SER A 23 11.46 3.43 -2.06
CA SER A 23 12.13 3.26 -3.36
C SER A 23 12.44 4.58 -4.04
N GLU A 24 13.09 4.51 -5.21
CA GLU A 24 13.29 5.66 -6.12
C GLU A 24 11.99 6.07 -6.85
N LEU A 25 10.89 5.33 -6.66
CA LEU A 25 9.56 5.64 -7.17
C LEU A 25 8.80 6.52 -6.18
N ASN A 26 7.65 7.04 -6.60
CA ASN A 26 6.76 7.75 -5.69
C ASN A 26 6.16 6.75 -4.70
N ASP A 27 6.38 6.99 -3.41
CA ASP A 27 5.75 6.26 -2.30
C ASP A 27 4.85 7.21 -1.51
N TYR A 28 3.57 6.88 -1.37
CA TYR A 28 2.58 7.81 -0.84
C TYR A 28 1.39 7.10 -0.19
N ASN A 29 0.59 7.87 0.57
CA ASN A 29 -0.64 7.40 1.22
C ASN A 29 -0.43 6.12 2.05
N LEU A 30 0.59 6.14 2.92
CA LEU A 30 0.89 5.05 3.84
C LEU A 30 -0.21 4.91 4.90
N SER A 31 -0.58 3.66 5.19
CA SER A 31 -1.52 3.27 6.24
C SER A 31 -1.05 1.97 6.89
N ASP A 32 -1.36 1.80 8.17
CA ASP A 32 -1.05 0.63 8.97
C ASP A 32 -2.28 0.11 9.75
N ASP A 33 -2.16 -1.10 10.30
CA ASP A 33 -3.11 -1.61 11.29
C ASP A 33 -2.69 -1.24 12.72
N LYS A 34 -3.62 -1.30 13.68
CA LYS A 34 -3.40 -0.81 15.06
C LYS A 34 -2.21 -1.44 15.79
N ASP A 35 -1.79 -2.63 15.34
CA ASP A 35 -0.72 -3.44 15.94
C ASP A 35 0.59 -3.32 15.14
N GLU A 36 0.63 -2.45 14.12
CA GLU A 36 1.76 -2.24 13.22
C GLU A 36 2.31 -3.56 12.66
N GLN A 37 1.42 -4.48 12.26
CA GLN A 37 1.79 -5.76 11.65
C GLN A 37 1.82 -5.67 10.14
N ARG A 38 1.09 -4.72 9.55
CA ARG A 38 1.04 -4.48 8.10
C ARG A 38 1.19 -2.99 7.82
N LEU A 39 2.08 -2.68 6.89
CA LEU A 39 2.13 -1.39 6.22
C LEU A 39 1.58 -1.58 4.81
N VAL A 40 0.67 -0.71 4.40
CA VAL A 40 0.20 -0.59 3.02
C VAL A 40 0.42 0.82 2.52
N PHE A 41 0.78 0.97 1.25
CA PHE A 41 1.02 2.29 0.66
C PHE A 41 0.88 2.22 -0.86
N GLY A 42 0.60 3.35 -1.49
CA GLY A 42 0.65 3.50 -2.94
C GLY A 42 2.08 3.67 -3.42
N ARG A 43 2.43 3.01 -4.52
CA ARG A 43 3.69 3.20 -5.24
C ARG A 43 3.42 3.37 -6.72
N SER A 44 4.05 4.38 -7.34
CA SER A 44 3.85 4.68 -8.75
C SER A 44 5.12 5.20 -9.42
N GLU A 45 5.15 5.18 -10.75
CA GLU A 45 6.08 6.01 -11.51
C GLU A 45 5.74 7.51 -11.35
N ALA A 46 6.55 8.36 -11.98
CA ALA A 46 6.27 9.79 -12.13
C ALA A 46 4.85 10.02 -12.69
N GLU A 47 4.24 11.15 -12.31
CA GLU A 47 2.86 11.52 -12.70
C GLU A 47 1.80 10.46 -12.33
N PHE A 48 2.04 9.70 -11.25
CA PHE A 48 1.13 8.66 -10.74
C PHE A 48 0.81 7.52 -11.72
N ARG A 49 1.66 7.32 -12.74
CA ARG A 49 1.45 6.22 -13.69
C ARG A 49 1.76 4.87 -13.06
N ASN A 50 1.07 3.84 -13.54
CA ASN A 50 1.26 2.45 -13.10
C ASN A 50 1.16 2.29 -11.57
N ALA A 51 0.28 3.07 -10.92
CA ALA A 51 0.11 3.03 -9.47
C ALA A 51 -0.36 1.65 -9.01
N LYS A 52 0.29 1.12 -7.98
CA LYS A 52 -0.09 -0.13 -7.30
C LYS A 52 -0.05 0.07 -5.79
N ILE A 53 -0.83 -0.73 -5.09
CA ILE A 53 -0.72 -0.84 -3.64
C ILE A 53 0.34 -1.88 -3.29
N TYR A 54 1.28 -1.49 -2.46
CA TYR A 54 2.29 -2.36 -1.88
C TYR A 54 1.95 -2.68 -0.43
N ILE A 55 2.39 -3.85 0.03
CA ILE A 55 2.26 -4.31 1.40
C ILE A 55 3.62 -4.81 1.92
N ALA A 56 3.94 -4.44 3.16
CA ALA A 56 5.02 -5.00 3.95
C ALA A 56 4.47 -5.54 5.26
N GLU A 57 5.01 -6.69 5.71
CA GLU A 57 4.55 -7.38 6.92
C GLU A 57 5.66 -7.39 7.97
N ARG A 58 5.31 -7.16 9.23
CA ARG A 58 6.28 -7.09 10.33
C ARG A 58 6.56 -8.48 10.88
N HIS A 59 7.82 -8.89 10.85
CA HIS A 59 8.31 -10.12 11.48
C HIS A 59 9.23 -9.76 12.65
N GLY A 60 8.64 -9.69 13.85
CA GLY A 60 9.32 -9.24 15.06
C GLY A 60 9.71 -7.76 14.98
N LYS A 61 11.01 -7.46 14.91
CA LYS A 61 11.52 -6.08 14.81
C LYS A 61 11.79 -5.61 13.37
N ARG A 62 11.59 -6.48 12.38
CA ARG A 62 11.90 -6.18 10.97
C ARG A 62 10.65 -6.19 10.13
N TRP A 63 10.64 -5.37 9.09
CA TRP A 63 9.63 -5.44 8.04
C TRP A 63 10.11 -6.36 6.92
N SER A 64 9.18 -7.00 6.23
CA SER A 64 9.48 -7.65 4.96
C SER A 64 9.77 -6.60 3.89
N LEU A 65 10.48 -7.00 2.83
CA LEU A 65 10.50 -6.19 1.61
C LEU A 65 9.07 -5.95 1.12
N PRO A 66 8.71 -4.73 0.70
CA PRO A 66 7.39 -4.46 0.15
C PRO A 66 7.15 -5.25 -1.14
N ARG A 67 5.93 -5.75 -1.29
CA ARG A 67 5.47 -6.45 -2.49
C ARG A 67 4.13 -5.89 -2.94
N PRO A 68 3.80 -5.93 -4.24
CA PRO A 68 2.45 -5.62 -4.69
C PRO A 68 1.42 -6.46 -3.93
N ILE A 69 0.28 -5.86 -3.60
CA ILE A 69 -0.81 -6.60 -2.96
C ILE A 69 -1.34 -7.67 -3.90
N SER A 70 -1.75 -8.82 -3.35
CA SER A 70 -1.97 -10.04 -4.13
C SER A 70 -3.12 -9.97 -5.13
N PHE A 71 -4.04 -9.02 -4.99
CA PHE A 71 -5.15 -8.82 -5.93
C PHE A 71 -4.84 -7.79 -7.03
N SER A 72 -3.67 -7.14 -6.97
CA SER A 72 -3.35 -6.10 -7.94
C SER A 72 -3.19 -6.71 -9.33
N ASP A 73 -3.79 -6.06 -10.31
CA ASP A 73 -3.78 -6.48 -11.71
C ASP A 73 -2.89 -5.53 -12.49
N PRO A 74 -1.96 -5.99 -13.34
CA PRO A 74 -1.11 -5.09 -14.12
C PRO A 74 -1.90 -4.13 -15.03
N ARG A 75 -3.13 -4.49 -15.43
CA ARG A 75 -3.98 -3.69 -16.33
C ARG A 75 -4.59 -2.45 -15.68
N TYR A 76 -4.66 -2.41 -14.35
CA TYR A 76 -5.42 -1.39 -13.61
C TYR A 76 -4.56 -0.69 -12.58
N SER A 77 -4.74 0.61 -12.40
CA SER A 77 -4.09 1.34 -11.32
C SER A 77 -4.86 1.15 -10.01
N ASP A 78 -4.14 0.85 -8.93
CA ASP A 78 -4.68 0.75 -7.58
C ASP A 78 -3.93 1.75 -6.69
N SER A 79 -4.64 2.62 -5.97
CA SER A 79 -4.04 3.70 -5.19
C SER A 79 -4.80 4.00 -3.89
N ASP A 80 -4.26 4.92 -3.11
CA ASP A 80 -4.85 5.53 -1.90
C ASP A 80 -5.39 4.50 -0.90
N PRO A 81 -4.53 3.58 -0.44
CA PRO A 81 -4.95 2.53 0.46
C PRO A 81 -5.28 3.08 1.85
N TRP A 82 -6.33 2.55 2.45
CA TRP A 82 -6.63 2.69 3.88
C TRP A 82 -6.95 1.32 4.48
N LEU A 83 -6.10 0.89 5.41
CA LEU A 83 -6.25 -0.38 6.12
C LEU A 83 -7.08 -0.16 7.40
N THR A 84 -8.07 -1.01 7.64
CA THR A 84 -8.84 -0.94 8.88
C THR A 84 -7.94 -1.23 10.09
N PRO A 85 -8.23 -0.66 11.28
CA PRO A 85 -7.40 -0.87 12.47
C PRO A 85 -7.22 -2.35 12.87
N ASP A 86 -8.18 -3.22 12.54
CA ASP A 86 -8.07 -4.66 12.80
C ASP A 86 -7.24 -5.43 11.76
N GLY A 87 -6.74 -4.75 10.72
CA GLY A 87 -5.92 -5.31 9.65
C GLY A 87 -6.69 -6.22 8.68
N LYS A 88 -8.03 -6.24 8.73
CA LYS A 88 -8.85 -7.22 7.97
C LYS A 88 -9.49 -6.67 6.71
N THR A 89 -9.67 -5.37 6.58
CA THR A 89 -10.29 -4.77 5.39
C THR A 89 -9.40 -3.66 4.86
N LEU A 90 -9.10 -3.72 3.57
CA LEU A 90 -8.40 -2.66 2.86
C LEU A 90 -9.40 -1.96 1.95
N PHE A 91 -9.54 -0.65 2.12
CA PHE A 91 -10.22 0.24 1.18
C PHE A 91 -9.18 0.91 0.30
N PHE A 92 -9.54 1.16 -0.96
CA PHE A 92 -8.62 1.76 -1.93
C PHE A 92 -9.38 2.26 -3.15
N ILE A 93 -8.72 3.04 -4.00
CA ILE A 93 -9.28 3.46 -5.29
C ILE A 93 -8.71 2.64 -6.45
N SER A 94 -9.53 2.37 -7.46
CA SER A 94 -9.10 1.63 -8.65
C SER A 94 -9.83 2.08 -9.92
N ASP A 95 -9.10 2.12 -11.03
CA ASP A 95 -9.62 2.38 -12.39
C ASP A 95 -10.21 1.13 -13.07
N ARG A 96 -10.22 -0.02 -12.36
CA ARG A 96 -10.79 -1.27 -12.87
C ARG A 96 -12.27 -1.12 -13.26
N PRO A 97 -12.77 -1.88 -14.25
CA PRO A 97 -14.14 -1.78 -14.71
C PRO A 97 -15.14 -2.11 -13.60
N ALA A 98 -16.17 -1.27 -13.44
CA ALA A 98 -17.30 -1.61 -12.61
C ALA A 98 -18.14 -2.71 -13.30
N PRO A 99 -18.75 -3.66 -12.53
CA PRO A 99 -19.63 -4.66 -13.11
C PRO A 99 -20.72 -4.04 -14.00
N GLY A 100 -20.82 -4.51 -15.25
CA GLY A 100 -21.81 -4.00 -16.22
C GLY A 100 -21.44 -2.69 -16.91
N ARG A 101 -20.19 -2.20 -16.80
CA ARG A 101 -19.68 -1.03 -17.53
C ARG A 101 -18.53 -1.40 -18.47
N ALA A 102 -18.22 -0.49 -19.40
CA ALA A 102 -17.12 -0.61 -20.35
C ALA A 102 -15.75 -0.76 -19.65
N GLU A 103 -14.79 -1.34 -20.36
CA GLU A 103 -13.47 -1.68 -19.81
C GLU A 103 -12.54 -0.47 -19.59
N GLU A 104 -12.78 0.64 -20.28
CA GLU A 104 -11.95 1.84 -20.18
C GLU A 104 -12.63 2.89 -19.29
N ARG A 105 -12.02 3.17 -18.13
CA ARG A 105 -12.38 4.30 -17.27
C ARG A 105 -11.24 5.31 -17.24
N LYS A 106 -11.62 6.59 -17.10
CA LYS A 106 -10.68 7.71 -16.89
C LYS A 106 -10.68 8.21 -15.44
N ASP A 107 -11.48 7.57 -14.59
CA ASP A 107 -11.72 7.91 -13.20
C ASP A 107 -11.62 6.66 -12.32
N TYR A 108 -11.58 6.89 -11.01
CA TYR A 108 -11.42 5.84 -10.02
C TYR A 108 -12.68 5.71 -9.18
N ASP A 109 -13.05 4.47 -8.87
CA ASP A 109 -14.04 4.17 -7.82
C ASP A 109 -13.33 3.68 -6.56
N ILE A 110 -14.02 3.72 -5.43
CA ILE A 110 -13.64 3.11 -4.17
C ILE A 110 -14.04 1.64 -4.17
N TRP A 111 -13.08 0.79 -3.82
CA TRP A 111 -13.16 -0.65 -3.69
C TRP A 111 -12.73 -1.08 -2.29
N ARG A 112 -13.09 -2.31 -1.92
CA ARG A 112 -12.57 -2.97 -0.73
C ARG A 112 -12.12 -4.40 -1.01
N SER A 113 -11.13 -4.87 -0.26
CA SER A 113 -10.75 -6.28 -0.18
C SER A 113 -10.65 -6.71 1.28
N GLN A 114 -11.02 -7.95 1.58
CA GLN A 114 -10.97 -8.51 2.93
C GLN A 114 -9.87 -9.57 3.04
N LEU A 115 -9.13 -9.56 4.15
CA LEU A 115 -8.16 -10.59 4.47
C LEU A 115 -8.87 -11.79 5.10
N ILE A 116 -9.02 -12.86 4.31
CA ILE A 116 -9.72 -14.08 4.70
C ILE A 116 -8.71 -15.23 4.72
N LYS A 117 -8.49 -15.81 5.89
CA LYS A 117 -7.53 -16.92 6.08
C LYS A 117 -6.14 -16.62 5.50
N GLY A 118 -5.66 -15.39 5.73
CA GLY A 118 -4.34 -14.93 5.28
C GLY A 118 -4.25 -14.55 3.79
N LYS A 119 -5.39 -14.50 3.06
CA LYS A 119 -5.43 -14.11 1.65
C LYS A 119 -6.40 -12.95 1.45
N TRP A 120 -5.96 -11.94 0.70
CA TRP A 120 -6.86 -10.87 0.29
C TRP A 120 -7.88 -11.40 -0.72
N SER A 121 -9.15 -11.10 -0.48
CA SER A 121 -10.24 -11.48 -1.37
C SER A 121 -10.18 -10.72 -2.69
N THR A 122 -10.90 -11.20 -3.70
CA THR A 122 -11.19 -10.39 -4.89
C THR A 122 -11.79 -9.05 -4.46
N PRO A 123 -11.32 -7.92 -5.02
CA PRO A 123 -11.86 -6.61 -4.71
C PRO A 123 -13.34 -6.50 -5.08
N VAL A 124 -14.08 -5.84 -4.20
CA VAL A 124 -15.51 -5.55 -4.36
C VAL A 124 -15.68 -4.04 -4.39
N ARG A 125 -16.27 -3.54 -5.47
CA ARG A 125 -16.63 -2.13 -5.62
C ARG A 125 -17.61 -1.74 -4.53
N LEU A 126 -17.44 -0.57 -3.94
CA LEU A 126 -18.47 -0.03 -3.05
C LEU A 126 -19.71 0.41 -3.85
N ASP A 127 -20.82 0.55 -3.13
CA ASP A 127 -22.10 0.91 -3.69
C ASP A 127 -22.07 2.28 -4.39
N SER A 128 -23.00 2.45 -5.32
CA SER A 128 -23.13 3.66 -6.15
C SER A 128 -23.57 4.91 -5.39
N ASN A 129 -23.96 4.80 -4.12
CA ASN A 129 -24.20 5.96 -3.25
C ASN A 129 -22.90 6.51 -2.64
N VAL A 130 -21.80 5.74 -2.67
CA VAL A 130 -20.47 6.17 -2.22
C VAL A 130 -19.64 6.65 -3.41
N ASN A 131 -19.72 5.94 -4.52
CA ASN A 131 -19.01 6.26 -5.76
C ASN A 131 -19.81 7.23 -6.64
N SER A 132 -19.13 8.07 -7.42
CA SER A 132 -19.80 8.95 -8.38
C SER A 132 -20.39 8.14 -9.56
N SER A 133 -21.18 8.81 -10.41
CA SER A 133 -21.68 8.21 -11.66
C SER A 133 -20.58 7.99 -12.70
N GLY A 134 -19.40 8.60 -12.53
CA GLY A 134 -18.54 9.03 -13.63
C GLY A 134 -18.93 10.40 -14.14
#